data_AF-A0A8J8ACQ6-F1
#
_entry.id   AF-A0A8J8ACQ6-F1
#
_cell.length_a   1.000
_cell.length_b   1.000
_cell.length_c   1.000
_cell.angle_alpha   90.00
_cell.angle_beta   90.00
_cell.angle_gamma   90.00
#
_symmetry.space_group_name_H-M   'P 1'
#
loop_
_entity.id
_entity.type
_entity.pdbx_description
1 polymer ?
#
loop_
_entity_poly.entity_id
_entity_poly.type
_entity_poly.pdbx_seq_one_letter_code
_entity_poly.pdbx_strand_id
1 'polypeptide(L)'
;MEDVLIPKERRDAVVLIGVDSGENVEFIKVYAVSEEKARQALEEFFNAKGLFPADYRLVSRGSEDVSGRRAITTKSESSLSASLARLGLKLLSNGVLYLDGVEKVYQFTLVSETLYQRITSEKGGESGATPYRDVHSVAPEEVLSLGVDILVENLAGVELSELLPQNAVLLREPPVDKVAELLWGERDYPVVVETKDAGKYESLDFPAVLRIPPLSPEEFAEKLSERLGFEVSSGYFMDYPPERLNLRNVEALARLVKALAEKKGLSEKEALSIAVRLNLGGL
;
A
#
# COMPACT_ATOMS: atom_id res chain seq x y z
N MET A 1 -29.99 20.18 5.73
CA MET A 1 -28.53 19.93 5.78
C MET A 1 -27.91 20.85 4.76
N GLU A 2 -27.08 21.80 5.20
CA GLU A 2 -26.39 22.71 4.28
C GLU A 2 -25.32 21.95 3.51
N ASP A 3 -25.32 22.17 2.21
CA ASP A 3 -24.51 21.44 1.25
C ASP A 3 -23.02 21.79 1.44
N VAL A 4 -22.24 20.82 1.94
CA VAL A 4 -20.78 20.91 2.20
C VAL A 4 -20.01 21.20 0.90
N LEU A 5 -20.67 21.14 -0.26
CA LEU A 5 -20.10 21.30 -1.60
C LEU A 5 -20.20 22.71 -2.19
N ILE A 6 -20.99 23.62 -1.61
CA ILE A 6 -21.11 24.97 -2.17
C ILE A 6 -19.95 25.82 -1.65
N PRO A 7 -19.10 26.39 -2.53
CA PRO A 7 -18.09 27.35 -2.13
C PRO A 7 -18.76 28.52 -1.41
N LYS A 8 -18.51 28.63 -0.11
CA LYS A 8 -19.05 29.69 0.75
C LYS A 8 -17.96 30.23 1.65
N GLU A 9 -18.23 31.39 2.22
CA GLU A 9 -17.42 31.95 3.31
C GLU A 9 -17.64 31.11 4.58
N ARG A 10 -16.54 30.72 5.22
CA ARG A 10 -16.54 29.85 6.41
C ARG A 10 -15.65 30.46 7.49
N ARG A 11 -15.96 30.16 8.74
CA ARG A 11 -15.20 30.63 9.92
C ARG A 11 -14.75 29.52 10.85
N ASP A 12 -15.24 28.30 10.61
CA ASP A 12 -15.04 27.13 11.46
C ASP A 12 -14.08 26.12 10.80
N ALA A 13 -14.35 25.73 9.56
CA ALA A 13 -13.51 24.80 8.81
C ALA A 13 -13.59 25.01 7.29
N VAL A 14 -12.56 24.57 6.56
CA VAL A 14 -12.57 24.45 5.09
C VAL A 14 -11.89 23.14 4.68
N VAL A 15 -12.44 22.52 3.65
CA VAL A 15 -11.93 21.29 3.05
C VAL A 15 -11.38 21.62 1.66
N LEU A 16 -10.11 21.33 1.48
CA LEU A 16 -9.38 21.39 0.22
C LEU A 16 -9.21 19.97 -0.29
N ILE A 17 -9.43 19.75 -1.58
CA ILE A 17 -9.29 18.43 -2.21
C ILE A 17 -8.42 18.49 -3.45
N GLY A 18 -7.63 17.45 -3.68
CA GLY A 18 -6.94 17.23 -4.95
C GLY A 18 -7.67 16.14 -5.73
N VAL A 19 -8.13 16.47 -6.93
CA VAL A 19 -8.84 15.53 -7.80
C VAL A 19 -8.03 15.19 -9.04
N ASP A 20 -8.10 13.95 -9.50
CA ASP A 20 -7.45 13.51 -10.74
C ASP A 20 -8.28 13.88 -12.00
N SER A 21 -7.85 13.42 -13.17
CA SER A 21 -8.58 13.64 -14.44
C SER A 21 -9.90 12.85 -14.53
N GLY A 22 -10.10 11.84 -13.68
CA GLY A 22 -11.34 11.07 -13.55
C GLY A 22 -12.29 11.62 -12.48
N GLU A 23 -11.97 12.80 -11.90
CA GLU A 23 -12.69 13.41 -10.77
C GLU A 23 -12.64 12.61 -9.46
N ASN A 24 -11.73 11.64 -9.35
CA ASN A 24 -11.50 10.91 -8.10
C ASN A 24 -10.80 11.81 -7.08
N VAL A 25 -11.23 11.73 -5.81
CA VAL A 25 -10.63 12.49 -4.72
C VAL A 25 -9.41 11.74 -4.22
N GLU A 26 -8.21 12.21 -4.56
CA GLU A 26 -6.95 11.54 -4.22
C GLU A 26 -6.25 12.19 -3.01
N PHE A 27 -6.62 13.43 -2.70
CA PHE A 27 -6.03 14.21 -1.62
C PHE A 27 -7.12 14.99 -0.90
N ILE A 28 -7.07 15.02 0.44
CA ILE A 28 -7.98 15.79 1.28
C ILE A 28 -7.16 16.53 2.33
N LYS A 29 -7.32 17.84 2.43
CA LYS A 29 -6.74 18.66 3.48
C LYS A 29 -7.82 19.48 4.16
N VAL A 30 -7.92 19.35 5.47
CA VAL A 30 -8.88 20.11 6.27
C VAL A 30 -8.13 21.11 7.12
N TYR A 31 -8.62 22.34 7.12
CA TYR A 31 -8.23 23.37 8.06
C TYR A 31 -9.43 23.73 8.92
N ALA A 32 -9.24 23.84 10.23
CA ALA A 32 -10.30 24.25 11.14
C ALA A 32 -9.77 24.99 12.36
N VAL A 33 -10.64 25.73 13.05
CA VAL A 33 -10.29 26.44 14.28
C VAL A 33 -10.02 25.51 15.47
N SER A 34 -10.45 24.25 15.40
CA SER A 34 -10.17 23.22 16.41
C SER A 34 -10.12 21.81 15.79
N GLU A 35 -9.54 20.85 16.52
CA GLU A 35 -9.52 19.43 16.11
C GLU A 35 -10.93 18.85 15.96
N GLU A 36 -11.85 19.22 16.85
CA GLU A 36 -13.26 18.78 16.82
C GLU A 36 -13.95 19.28 15.55
N LYS A 37 -13.75 20.55 15.20
CA LYS A 37 -14.30 21.13 13.96
C LYS A 37 -13.67 20.53 12.71
N ALA A 38 -12.39 20.18 12.78
CA ALA A 38 -11.73 19.49 11.69
C ALA A 38 -12.36 18.09 11.48
N ARG A 39 -12.53 17.29 12.54
CA ARG A 39 -13.19 15.96 12.46
C ARG A 39 -14.60 16.05 11.92
N GLN A 40 -15.41 16.97 12.45
CA GLN A 40 -16.78 17.19 12.00
C GLN A 40 -16.82 17.49 10.49
N ALA A 41 -15.98 18.42 10.02
CA ALA A 41 -15.94 18.80 8.60
C ALA A 41 -15.51 17.63 7.69
N LEU A 42 -14.63 16.74 8.17
CA LEU A 42 -14.19 15.57 7.42
C LEU A 42 -15.27 14.49 7.35
N GLU A 43 -15.94 14.18 8.46
CA GLU A 43 -17.05 13.22 8.48
C GLU A 43 -18.19 13.69 7.56
N GLU A 44 -18.56 14.97 7.64
CA GLU A 44 -19.55 15.57 6.75
C GLU A 44 -19.13 15.50 5.27
N PHE A 45 -17.84 15.70 4.98
CA PHE A 45 -17.30 15.58 3.62
C PHE A 45 -17.34 14.15 3.09
N PHE A 46 -16.88 13.15 3.87
CA PHE A 46 -16.92 11.74 3.48
C PHE A 46 -18.35 11.27 3.18
N ASN A 47 -19.28 11.59 4.07
CA ASN A 47 -20.69 11.27 3.91
C ASN A 47 -21.29 11.93 2.65
N ALA A 48 -20.97 13.20 2.39
CA ALA A 48 -21.49 13.92 1.23
C ALA A 48 -20.94 13.42 -0.11
N LYS A 49 -19.70 12.90 -0.13
CA LYS A 49 -19.06 12.37 -1.34
C LYS A 49 -19.23 10.86 -1.53
N GLY A 50 -19.83 10.16 -0.57
CA GLY A 50 -19.90 8.70 -0.60
C GLY A 50 -18.52 8.04 -0.58
N LEU A 51 -17.55 8.69 0.07
CA LEU A 51 -16.18 8.20 0.20
C LEU A 51 -16.03 7.40 1.49
N PHE A 52 -15.29 6.30 1.45
CA PHE A 52 -15.02 5.50 2.64
C PHE A 52 -13.73 5.97 3.31
N PRO A 53 -13.74 6.33 4.62
CA PRO A 53 -12.54 6.78 5.31
C PRO A 53 -11.37 5.78 5.28
N ALA A 54 -11.65 4.48 5.15
CA ALA A 54 -10.64 3.42 5.09
C ALA A 54 -9.77 3.48 3.83
N ASP A 55 -10.25 4.11 2.75
CA ASP A 55 -9.51 4.26 1.49
C ASP A 55 -8.44 5.37 1.55
N TYR A 56 -8.36 6.06 2.69
CA TYR A 56 -7.55 7.25 2.86
C TYR A 56 -6.60 7.13 4.06
N ARG A 57 -5.33 7.42 3.80
CA ARG A 57 -4.27 7.44 4.80
C ARG A 57 -4.07 8.84 5.34
N LEU A 58 -4.15 8.99 6.66
CA LEU A 58 -3.73 10.20 7.35
C LEU A 58 -2.21 10.36 7.26
N VAL A 59 -1.73 11.37 6.52
CA VAL A 59 -0.29 11.62 6.30
C VAL A 59 0.26 12.81 7.07
N SER A 60 -0.60 13.71 7.54
CA SER A 60 -0.19 14.84 8.36
C SER A 60 -1.33 15.26 9.28
N ARG A 61 -0.99 15.68 10.50
CA ARG A 61 -1.90 16.36 11.44
C ARG A 61 -1.13 17.31 12.33
N GLY A 62 -1.77 18.37 12.79
CA GLY A 62 -1.19 19.27 13.79
C GLY A 62 -1.79 20.67 13.74
N SER A 63 -1.20 21.57 14.53
CA SER A 63 -1.56 22.98 14.50
C SER A 63 -0.60 23.76 13.60
N GLU A 64 -1.16 24.65 12.79
CA GLU A 64 -0.41 25.60 11.97
C GLU A 64 -0.60 27.00 12.53
N ASP A 65 0.49 27.74 12.67
CA ASP A 65 0.45 29.17 12.97
C ASP A 65 0.02 29.93 11.72
N VAL A 66 -1.09 30.66 11.84
CA VAL A 66 -1.68 31.45 10.76
C VAL A 66 -1.68 32.94 11.08
N SER A 67 -0.91 33.35 12.07
CA SER A 67 -0.74 34.74 12.46
C SER A 67 -0.32 35.58 11.26
N GLY A 68 -1.15 36.57 10.90
CA GLY A 68 -0.93 37.44 9.75
C GLY A 68 -1.54 36.95 8.43
N ARG A 69 -2.16 35.76 8.38
CA ARG A 69 -2.98 35.33 7.24
C ARG A 69 -4.42 35.84 7.40
N ARG A 70 -5.01 36.35 6.32
CA ARG A 70 -6.42 36.81 6.33
C ARG A 70 -7.41 35.67 6.10
N ALA A 71 -7.06 34.76 5.21
CA ALA A 71 -7.91 33.63 4.86
C ALA A 71 -7.12 32.47 4.26
N ILE A 72 -7.68 31.27 4.35
CA ILE A 72 -7.22 30.06 3.66
C ILE A 72 -8.13 29.82 2.44
N THR A 73 -7.49 29.77 1.27
CA THR A 73 -8.11 29.59 -0.05
C THR A 73 -7.20 28.75 -0.94
N THR A 74 -7.70 28.23 -2.05
CA THR A 74 -6.84 27.63 -3.08
C THR A 74 -5.76 28.59 -3.60
N LYS A 75 -6.00 29.91 -3.58
CA LYS A 75 -5.02 30.93 -3.99
C LYS A 75 -3.92 31.16 -2.95
N SER A 76 -4.26 31.15 -1.66
CA SER A 76 -3.26 31.27 -0.59
C SER A 76 -2.42 29.99 -0.48
N GLU A 77 -3.01 28.84 -0.83
CA GLU A 77 -2.35 27.53 -0.87
C GLU A 77 -1.65 27.26 -2.22
N SER A 78 -0.95 28.26 -2.77
CA SER A 78 -0.30 28.17 -4.08
C SER A 78 0.79 27.09 -4.16
N SER A 79 1.56 26.91 -3.09
CA SER A 79 2.59 25.85 -3.00
C SER A 79 1.97 24.45 -3.02
N LEU A 80 0.86 24.27 -2.30
CA LEU A 80 0.10 23.03 -2.31
C LEU A 80 -0.50 22.77 -3.70
N SER A 81 -1.11 23.79 -4.31
CA SER A 81 -1.66 23.70 -5.66
C SER A 81 -0.61 23.31 -6.69
N ALA A 82 0.60 23.89 -6.62
CA ALA A 82 1.70 23.54 -7.52
C ALA A 82 2.21 22.11 -7.30
N SER A 83 2.27 21.67 -6.04
CA SER A 83 2.71 20.31 -5.69
C SER A 83 1.73 19.25 -6.19
N LEU A 84 0.43 19.48 -6.00
CA LEU A 84 -0.63 18.61 -6.50
C LEU A 84 -0.67 18.58 -8.04
N ALA A 85 -0.46 19.72 -8.71
CA ALA A 85 -0.42 19.78 -10.17
C ALA A 85 0.70 18.91 -10.77
N ARG A 86 1.86 18.80 -10.11
CA ARG A 86 2.94 17.89 -10.55
C ARG A 86 2.53 16.41 -10.49
N LEU A 87 1.60 16.07 -9.59
CA LEU A 87 1.05 14.72 -9.43
C LEU A 87 -0.19 14.50 -10.32
N GLY A 88 -0.47 15.41 -11.25
CA GLY A 88 -1.64 15.37 -12.12
C GLY A 88 -2.96 15.72 -11.40
N LEU A 89 -2.91 16.31 -10.21
CA LEU A 89 -4.09 16.61 -9.40
C LEU A 89 -4.45 18.10 -9.46
N LYS A 90 -5.76 18.36 -9.52
CA LYS A 90 -6.34 19.70 -9.48
C LYS A 90 -6.84 20.02 -8.06
N LEU A 91 -6.32 21.10 -7.47
CA LEU A 91 -6.77 21.58 -6.17
C LEU A 91 -8.13 22.29 -6.27
N LEU A 92 -9.09 21.86 -5.48
CA LEU A 92 -10.41 22.45 -5.30
C LEU A 92 -10.65 22.75 -3.81
N SER A 93 -11.60 23.63 -3.51
CA SER A 93 -12.00 23.99 -2.14
C SER A 93 -13.50 24.03 -2.03
N ASN A 94 -14.03 23.66 -0.86
CA ASN A 94 -15.44 23.87 -0.53
C ASN A 94 -15.75 25.26 0.05
N GLY A 95 -14.79 26.18 0.04
CA GLY A 95 -15.00 27.55 0.50
C GLY A 95 -13.73 28.36 0.77
N VAL A 96 -13.92 29.44 1.51
CA VAL A 96 -12.86 30.33 2.01
C VAL A 96 -12.96 30.34 3.53
N LEU A 97 -11.89 29.95 4.23
CA LEU A 97 -11.83 30.05 5.69
C LEU A 97 -11.22 31.40 6.08
N TYR A 98 -12.00 32.28 6.69
CA TYR A 98 -11.52 33.55 7.22
C TYR A 98 -10.89 33.34 8.60
N LEU A 99 -9.77 34.04 8.85
CA LEU A 99 -8.92 33.84 10.03
C LEU A 99 -8.87 35.07 10.95
N ASP A 100 -9.89 35.92 10.91
CA ASP A 100 -9.96 37.12 11.74
C ASP A 100 -9.88 36.77 13.24
N GLY A 101 -8.78 37.15 13.89
CA GLY A 101 -8.52 36.86 15.31
C GLY A 101 -8.11 35.41 15.61
N VAL A 102 -7.79 34.60 14.58
CA VAL A 102 -7.32 33.23 14.73
C VAL A 102 -5.80 33.20 14.57
N GLU A 103 -5.09 32.83 15.64
CA GLU A 103 -3.62 32.72 15.61
C GLU A 103 -3.15 31.34 15.13
N LYS A 104 -3.95 30.30 15.41
CA LYS A 104 -3.63 28.91 15.08
C LYS A 104 -4.85 28.19 14.54
N VAL A 105 -4.63 27.34 13.55
CA VAL A 105 -5.64 26.41 13.03
C VAL A 105 -5.14 24.98 13.22
N TYR A 106 -6.07 24.06 13.45
CA TYR A 106 -5.80 22.65 13.32
C TYR A 106 -5.89 22.23 11.86
N GLN A 107 -4.99 21.35 11.44
CA GLN A 107 -5.03 20.74 10.12
C GLN A 107 -4.84 19.23 10.21
N PHE A 108 -5.39 18.55 9.23
CA PHE A 108 -4.93 17.23 8.84
C PHE A 108 -5.01 17.05 7.34
N THR A 109 -4.21 16.11 6.85
CA THR A 109 -4.09 15.77 5.44
C THR A 109 -4.25 14.28 5.30
N LEU A 110 -5.17 13.87 4.43
CA LEU A 110 -5.34 12.50 3.99
C LEU A 110 -5.00 12.39 2.51
N VAL A 111 -4.51 11.23 2.11
CA VAL A 111 -4.29 10.85 0.72
C VAL A 111 -4.91 9.50 0.48
N SER A 112 -5.45 9.25 -0.71
CA SER A 112 -5.91 7.92 -1.09
C SER A 112 -4.74 6.93 -1.02
N GLU A 113 -5.03 5.66 -0.77
CA GLU A 113 -4.02 4.59 -0.84
C GLU A 113 -3.36 4.55 -2.23
N THR A 114 -4.12 4.79 -3.29
CA THR A 114 -3.60 4.86 -4.68
C THR A 114 -2.60 6.00 -4.86
N LEU A 115 -2.91 7.22 -4.41
CA LEU A 115 -1.98 8.35 -4.49
C LEU A 115 -0.75 8.12 -3.62
N TYR A 116 -0.95 7.59 -2.41
CA TYR A 116 0.13 7.28 -1.48
C TYR A 116 1.13 6.32 -2.14
N GLN A 117 0.64 5.21 -2.70
CA GLN A 117 1.46 4.24 -3.43
C GLN A 117 2.25 4.91 -4.55
N ARG A 118 1.60 5.70 -5.42
CA ARG A 118 2.29 6.43 -6.51
C ARG A 118 3.43 7.32 -6.00
N ILE A 119 3.17 8.12 -4.97
CA ILE A 119 4.18 9.03 -4.38
C ILE A 119 5.33 8.24 -3.76
N THR A 120 5.04 7.12 -3.09
CA THR A 120 6.07 6.27 -2.48
C THR A 120 6.85 5.45 -3.51
N SER A 121 6.23 5.05 -4.61
CA SER A 121 6.87 4.30 -5.70
C SER A 121 7.77 5.18 -6.56
N GLU A 122 7.41 6.45 -6.80
CA GLU A 122 8.26 7.41 -7.53
C GLU A 122 9.47 7.91 -6.70
N LYS A 123 9.45 7.69 -5.38
CA LYS A 123 10.55 8.06 -4.47
C LYS A 123 11.45 6.87 -4.09
N GLY A 124 11.35 5.75 -4.80
CA GLY A 124 12.11 4.52 -4.56
C GLY A 124 13.60 4.63 -4.89
N GLY A 125 14.30 5.38 -4.05
CA GLY A 125 15.75 5.51 -3.99
C GLY A 125 16.15 6.10 -2.65
N GLU A 126 15.57 5.60 -1.55
CA GLU A 126 16.13 5.58 -0.19
C GLU A 126 15.10 5.00 0.79
N SER A 127 15.54 4.01 1.55
CA SER A 127 14.81 3.32 2.61
C SER A 127 14.16 4.27 3.61
N GLY A 128 12.93 3.96 4.02
CA GLY A 128 12.28 4.68 5.11
C GLY A 128 10.84 4.27 5.32
N ALA A 129 10.64 3.22 6.12
CA ALA A 129 9.38 2.98 6.81
C ALA A 129 8.90 4.28 7.49
N THR A 130 7.62 4.64 7.35
CA THR A 130 7.03 5.59 8.30
C THR A 130 6.83 4.88 9.64
N PRO A 131 7.36 5.39 10.76
CA PRO A 131 6.85 4.99 12.06
C PRO A 131 5.52 5.71 12.28
N TYR A 132 4.44 4.93 12.45
CA TYR A 132 3.62 5.14 13.64
C TYR A 132 4.59 5.33 14.82
N ARG A 133 4.37 6.34 15.68
CA ARG A 133 5.03 6.40 16.99
C ARG A 133 5.11 4.98 17.55
N ASP A 134 6.33 4.49 17.79
CA ASP A 134 6.67 3.18 18.36
C ASP A 134 5.47 2.41 18.93
N VAL A 135 4.75 1.76 18.02
CA VAL A 135 4.11 0.48 18.30
C VAL A 135 4.93 -0.44 17.44
N HIS A 136 5.81 -1.21 18.06
CA HIS A 136 6.73 -2.17 17.45
C HIS A 136 6.22 -2.63 16.08
N SER A 137 6.99 -2.40 15.01
CA SER A 137 6.66 -2.95 13.69
C SER A 137 6.58 -4.46 13.85
N VAL A 138 5.35 -4.98 13.94
CA VAL A 138 5.13 -6.40 14.20
C VAL A 138 5.64 -7.14 12.97
N ALA A 139 6.75 -7.83 13.13
CA ALA A 139 7.35 -8.57 12.04
C ALA A 139 6.36 -9.65 11.53
N PRO A 140 6.41 -10.08 10.26
CA PRO A 140 5.55 -11.15 9.75
C PRO A 140 5.53 -12.38 10.67
N GLU A 141 6.68 -12.73 11.24
CA GLU A 141 6.86 -13.83 12.19
C GLU A 141 6.06 -13.61 13.49
N GLU A 142 6.03 -12.38 13.99
CA GLU A 142 5.27 -12.03 15.18
C GLU A 142 3.76 -12.15 14.92
N VAL A 143 3.26 -11.69 13.77
CA VAL A 143 1.85 -11.84 13.37
C VAL A 143 1.48 -13.32 13.25
N LEU A 144 2.32 -14.11 12.57
CA LEU A 144 2.11 -15.55 12.38
C LEU A 144 2.10 -16.32 13.71
N SER A 145 2.83 -15.82 14.72
CA SER A 145 2.92 -16.44 16.04
C SER A 145 1.70 -16.19 16.95
N LEU A 146 0.77 -15.29 16.59
CA LEU A 146 -0.35 -14.88 17.44
C LEU A 146 -1.37 -16.00 17.72
N GLY A 147 -1.34 -17.09 16.96
CA GLY A 147 -2.25 -18.23 17.15
C GLY A 147 -3.71 -17.92 16.84
N VAL A 148 -3.96 -16.93 15.98
CA VAL A 148 -5.28 -16.57 15.45
C VAL A 148 -5.40 -17.02 14.00
N ASP A 149 -6.60 -16.95 13.41
CA ASP A 149 -6.75 -17.18 11.98
C ASP A 149 -6.12 -16.02 11.19
N ILE A 150 -5.36 -16.34 10.14
CA ILE A 150 -4.60 -15.32 9.39
C ILE A 150 -4.79 -15.56 7.90
N LEU A 151 -5.14 -14.50 7.17
CA LEU A 151 -5.03 -14.46 5.72
C LEU A 151 -3.65 -13.91 5.35
N VAL A 152 -2.85 -14.68 4.64
CA VAL A 152 -1.49 -14.32 4.22
C VAL A 152 -1.45 -14.17 2.70
N GLU A 153 -1.28 -12.94 2.22
CA GLU A 153 -0.94 -12.68 0.82
C GLU A 153 0.58 -12.83 0.63
N ASN A 154 1.03 -14.00 0.17
CA ASN A 154 2.46 -14.34 0.09
C ASN A 154 3.03 -14.13 -1.32
N LEU A 155 3.31 -12.87 -1.66
CA LEU A 155 3.84 -12.52 -2.97
C LEU A 155 5.34 -12.85 -3.11
N ALA A 156 6.13 -12.79 -2.02
CA ALA A 156 7.53 -13.23 -2.03
C ALA A 156 7.71 -14.76 -2.12
N GLY A 157 6.67 -15.54 -1.82
CA GLY A 157 6.75 -17.00 -1.80
C GLY A 157 7.63 -17.54 -0.67
N VAL A 158 7.63 -16.87 0.49
CA VAL A 158 8.31 -17.32 1.72
C VAL A 158 7.73 -18.64 2.20
N GLU A 159 8.55 -19.50 2.79
CA GLU A 159 8.07 -20.74 3.39
C GLU A 159 7.47 -20.47 4.77
N LEU A 160 6.14 -20.51 4.85
CA LEU A 160 5.40 -20.18 6.06
C LEU A 160 5.41 -21.31 7.08
N SER A 161 5.56 -22.57 6.68
CA SER A 161 5.36 -23.72 7.59
C SER A 161 6.27 -23.71 8.82
N GLU A 162 7.44 -23.08 8.70
CA GLU A 162 8.42 -22.98 9.78
C GLU A 162 8.13 -21.84 10.77
N LEU A 163 7.23 -20.92 10.40
CA LEU A 163 6.89 -19.72 11.15
C LEU A 163 5.58 -19.85 11.93
N LEU A 164 4.84 -20.95 11.73
CA LEU A 164 3.53 -21.16 12.33
C LEU A 164 3.61 -21.88 13.68
N PRO A 165 2.64 -21.64 14.59
CA PRO A 165 2.43 -22.47 15.76
C PRO A 165 2.24 -23.94 15.38
N GLN A 166 2.69 -24.87 16.25
CA GLN A 166 2.65 -26.31 15.96
C GLN A 166 1.24 -26.87 15.70
N ASN A 167 0.21 -26.25 16.26
CA ASN A 167 -1.18 -26.65 16.08
C ASN A 167 -1.88 -25.93 14.91
N ALA A 168 -1.22 -25.00 14.22
CA ALA A 168 -1.83 -24.24 13.13
C ALA A 168 -2.04 -25.09 11.87
N VAL A 169 -3.15 -24.85 11.18
CA VAL A 169 -3.44 -25.46 9.88
C VAL A 169 -3.14 -24.46 8.77
N LEU A 170 -2.08 -24.74 7.99
CA LEU A 170 -1.76 -23.98 6.78
C LEU A 170 -2.51 -24.51 5.56
N LEU A 171 -3.28 -23.65 4.91
CA LEU A 171 -3.98 -23.93 3.66
C LEU A 171 -3.39 -23.05 2.55
N ARG A 172 -2.87 -23.65 1.48
CA ARG A 172 -2.33 -22.91 0.33
C ARG A 172 -3.33 -22.90 -0.81
N GLU A 173 -3.73 -21.70 -1.23
CA GLU A 173 -4.72 -21.48 -2.29
C GLU A 173 -6.01 -22.33 -2.12
N PRO A 174 -6.60 -22.42 -0.91
CA PRO A 174 -7.82 -23.20 -0.71
C PRO A 174 -9.03 -22.58 -1.44
N PRO A 175 -10.03 -23.38 -1.81
CA PRO A 175 -11.34 -22.85 -2.19
C PRO A 175 -11.99 -22.04 -1.03
N VAL A 176 -12.69 -20.95 -1.37
CA VAL A 176 -13.28 -20.01 -0.39
C VAL A 176 -14.31 -20.69 0.51
N ASP A 177 -15.13 -21.57 -0.06
CA ASP A 177 -16.12 -22.40 0.64
C ASP A 177 -15.48 -23.29 1.72
N LYS A 178 -14.36 -23.94 1.39
CA LYS A 178 -13.59 -24.74 2.35
C LYS A 178 -13.07 -23.90 3.51
N VAL A 179 -12.62 -22.67 3.24
CA VAL A 179 -12.17 -21.76 4.30
C VAL A 179 -13.33 -21.33 5.17
N ALA A 180 -14.47 -20.97 4.57
CA ALA A 180 -15.67 -20.58 5.31
C ALA A 180 -16.17 -21.69 6.26
N GLU A 181 -16.21 -22.94 5.79
CA GLU A 181 -16.56 -24.11 6.61
C GLU A 181 -15.63 -24.26 7.82
N LEU A 182 -14.32 -24.11 7.60
CA LEU A 182 -13.34 -24.20 8.67
C LEU A 182 -13.49 -23.04 9.65
N LEU A 183 -13.66 -21.80 9.16
CA LEU A 183 -13.77 -20.60 9.99
C LEU A 183 -15.03 -20.58 10.86
N TRP A 184 -16.15 -21.14 10.41
CA TRP A 184 -17.40 -21.20 11.17
C TRP A 184 -17.52 -22.42 12.10
N GLY A 185 -16.69 -23.44 11.94
CA GLY A 185 -16.66 -24.61 12.81
C GLY A 185 -16.01 -24.32 14.16
N GLU A 186 -16.50 -24.96 15.24
CA GLU A 186 -15.79 -25.00 16.52
C GLU A 186 -14.47 -25.76 16.36
N ARG A 187 -13.35 -25.10 16.68
CA ARG A 187 -12.00 -25.64 16.57
C ARG A 187 -11.08 -25.08 17.65
N ASP A 188 -10.02 -25.82 17.95
CA ASP A 188 -8.96 -25.48 18.90
C ASP A 188 -7.61 -25.17 18.22
N TYR A 189 -7.64 -24.96 16.90
CA TYR A 189 -6.48 -24.61 16.09
C TYR A 189 -6.73 -23.37 15.22
N PRO A 190 -5.69 -22.54 15.00
CA PRO A 190 -5.77 -21.44 14.05
C PRO A 190 -5.66 -21.92 12.61
N VAL A 191 -6.39 -21.26 11.71
CA VAL A 191 -6.33 -21.47 10.26
C VAL A 191 -5.52 -20.36 9.60
N VAL A 192 -4.44 -20.72 8.93
CA VAL A 192 -3.64 -19.79 8.14
C VAL A 192 -3.87 -20.07 6.67
N VAL A 193 -4.38 -19.09 5.94
CA VAL A 193 -4.64 -19.17 4.50
C VAL A 193 -3.54 -18.43 3.75
N GLU A 194 -2.73 -19.14 2.99
CA GLU A 194 -1.76 -18.56 2.06
C GLU A 194 -2.40 -18.40 0.67
N THR A 195 -2.34 -17.19 0.12
CA THR A 195 -2.87 -16.87 -1.22
C THR A 195 -1.97 -15.86 -1.93
N LYS A 196 -2.06 -15.80 -3.26
CA LYS A 196 -1.50 -14.70 -4.08
C LYS A 196 -2.47 -13.57 -4.36
N ASP A 197 -3.74 -13.75 -4.01
CA ASP A 197 -4.79 -12.76 -4.21
C ASP A 197 -5.68 -12.82 -2.96
N ALA A 198 -5.54 -11.82 -2.09
CA ALA A 198 -6.34 -11.75 -0.86
C ALA A 198 -7.82 -11.42 -1.15
N GLY A 199 -8.10 -10.77 -2.29
CA GLY A 199 -9.42 -10.28 -2.67
C GLY A 199 -10.50 -11.36 -2.72
N LYS A 200 -10.12 -12.57 -3.16
CA LYS A 200 -11.01 -13.75 -3.17
C LYS A 200 -11.56 -14.16 -1.80
N TYR A 201 -10.97 -13.68 -0.69
CA TYR A 201 -11.42 -14.00 0.67
C TYR A 201 -12.01 -12.79 1.41
N GLU A 202 -12.26 -11.66 0.73
CA GLU A 202 -12.80 -10.42 1.35
C GLU A 202 -14.12 -10.63 2.10
N SER A 203 -14.91 -11.64 1.71
CA SER A 203 -16.16 -11.99 2.36
C SER A 203 -16.00 -12.79 3.66
N LEU A 204 -14.77 -13.12 4.07
CA LEU A 204 -14.46 -13.93 5.24
C LEU A 204 -13.81 -13.08 6.34
N ASP A 205 -14.24 -13.29 7.58
CA ASP A 205 -13.82 -12.48 8.74
C ASP A 205 -12.50 -13.00 9.34
N PHE A 206 -11.37 -12.68 8.71
CA PHE A 206 -10.05 -12.94 9.30
C PHE A 206 -9.68 -11.87 10.34
N PRO A 207 -9.28 -12.26 11.57
CA PRO A 207 -8.86 -11.31 12.59
C PRO A 207 -7.50 -10.66 12.27
N ALA A 208 -6.70 -11.27 11.41
CA ALA A 208 -5.46 -10.70 10.91
C ALA A 208 -5.27 -10.97 9.41
N VAL A 209 -4.79 -9.96 8.69
CA VAL A 209 -4.38 -10.05 7.29
C VAL A 209 -2.93 -9.61 7.20
N LEU A 210 -2.07 -10.47 6.66
CA LEU A 210 -0.65 -10.24 6.49
C LEU A 210 -0.32 -10.20 5.00
N ARG A 211 0.36 -9.16 4.55
CA ARG A 211 0.85 -9.06 3.18
C ARG A 211 2.37 -9.14 3.17
N ILE A 212 2.90 -10.17 2.51
CA ILE A 212 4.33 -10.34 2.26
C ILE A 212 4.58 -9.88 0.83
N PRO A 213 5.23 -8.72 0.62
CA PRO A 213 5.44 -8.14 -0.71
C PRO A 213 6.31 -9.05 -1.57
N PRO A 214 6.29 -8.91 -2.91
CA PRO A 214 7.24 -9.61 -3.77
C PRO A 214 8.66 -9.10 -3.51
N LEU A 215 9.64 -9.89 -3.95
CA LEU A 215 11.05 -9.49 -3.91
C LEU A 215 11.28 -8.28 -4.81
N SER A 216 12.23 -7.42 -4.45
CA SER A 216 12.74 -6.43 -5.39
C SER A 216 13.54 -7.11 -6.52
N PRO A 217 13.72 -6.45 -7.69
CA PRO A 217 14.62 -6.94 -8.73
C PRO A 217 16.05 -7.22 -8.21
N GLU A 218 16.53 -6.42 -7.27
CA GLU A 218 17.82 -6.57 -6.61
C GLU A 218 17.87 -7.82 -5.74
N GLU A 219 16.90 -8.00 -4.83
CA GLU A 219 16.80 -9.17 -3.97
C GLU A 219 16.62 -10.46 -4.79
N PHE A 220 15.82 -10.40 -5.84
CA PHE A 220 15.61 -11.51 -6.76
C PHE A 220 16.92 -11.90 -7.46
N ALA A 221 17.65 -10.92 -7.98
CA ALA A 221 18.94 -11.14 -8.64
C ALA A 221 20.00 -11.69 -7.66
N GLU A 222 20.06 -11.17 -6.44
CA GLU A 222 20.94 -11.66 -5.39
C GLU A 222 20.64 -13.12 -5.06
N LYS A 223 19.39 -13.45 -4.76
CA LYS A 223 18.97 -14.83 -4.42
C LYS A 223 19.19 -15.81 -5.57
N LEU A 224 19.09 -15.34 -6.81
CA LEU A 224 19.41 -16.14 -7.99
C LEU A 224 20.92 -16.33 -8.15
N SER A 225 21.71 -15.27 -7.93
CA SER A 225 23.17 -15.31 -7.98
C SER A 225 23.73 -16.34 -7.00
N GLU A 226 23.24 -16.33 -5.75
CA GLU A 226 23.59 -17.32 -4.71
C GLU A 226 23.40 -18.77 -5.20
N ARG A 227 22.32 -19.04 -5.95
CA ARG A 227 21.95 -20.40 -6.42
C ARG A 227 22.70 -20.83 -7.68
N LEU A 228 23.08 -19.86 -8.51
CA LEU A 228 23.78 -20.09 -9.77
C LEU A 228 25.30 -20.10 -9.60
N GLY A 229 25.82 -19.46 -8.54
CA GLY A 229 27.26 -19.39 -8.29
C GLY A 229 27.98 -18.31 -9.09
N PHE A 230 27.24 -17.44 -9.78
CA PHE A 230 27.78 -16.29 -10.51
C PHE A 230 26.88 -15.06 -10.35
N GLU A 231 27.43 -13.88 -10.57
CA GLU A 231 26.72 -12.61 -10.42
C GLU A 231 25.67 -12.40 -11.52
N VAL A 232 24.43 -12.19 -11.09
CA VAL A 232 23.30 -11.85 -11.95
C VAL A 232 22.94 -10.38 -11.75
N SER A 233 22.84 -9.63 -12.84
CA SER A 233 22.39 -8.24 -12.81
C SER A 233 20.87 -8.15 -12.57
N SER A 234 20.43 -7.23 -11.70
CA SER A 234 19.01 -6.89 -11.53
C SER A 234 18.35 -6.35 -12.80
N GLY A 235 19.14 -5.86 -13.76
CA GLY A 235 18.67 -5.37 -15.05
C GLY A 235 17.84 -6.38 -15.86
N TYR A 236 18.01 -7.69 -15.63
CA TYR A 236 17.18 -8.72 -16.25
C TYR A 236 15.72 -8.75 -15.73
N PHE A 237 15.46 -8.13 -14.58
CA PHE A 237 14.23 -8.26 -13.83
C PHE A 237 13.49 -6.93 -13.61
N MET A 238 13.97 -5.83 -14.17
CA MET A 238 13.32 -4.51 -14.03
C MET A 238 11.89 -4.51 -14.58
N ASP A 239 11.65 -5.26 -15.65
CA ASP A 239 10.33 -5.41 -16.29
C ASP A 239 9.61 -6.70 -15.88
N TYR A 240 10.11 -7.42 -14.85
CA TYR A 240 9.42 -8.61 -14.36
C TYR A 240 8.12 -8.20 -13.68
N PRO A 241 7.01 -8.87 -13.99
CA PRO A 241 5.77 -8.58 -13.30
C PRO A 241 5.89 -9.01 -11.81
N PRO A 242 5.35 -8.24 -10.85
CA PRO A 242 5.60 -8.46 -9.42
C PRO A 242 5.26 -9.86 -8.94
N GLU A 243 4.23 -10.50 -9.49
CA GLU A 243 3.80 -11.86 -9.15
C GLU A 243 4.83 -12.95 -9.49
N ARG A 244 5.86 -12.61 -10.28
CA ARG A 244 6.98 -13.47 -10.65
C ARG A 244 8.26 -13.17 -9.86
N LEU A 245 8.32 -12.06 -9.14
CA LEU A 245 9.46 -11.71 -8.29
C LEU A 245 9.31 -12.39 -6.93
N ASN A 246 9.51 -13.71 -6.90
CA ASN A 246 9.33 -14.53 -5.70
C ASN A 246 10.35 -15.67 -5.63
N LEU A 247 10.61 -16.18 -4.41
CA LEU A 247 11.61 -17.21 -4.15
C LEU A 247 11.33 -18.51 -4.93
N ARG A 248 10.06 -18.88 -5.13
CA ARG A 248 9.69 -20.05 -5.93
C ARG A 248 10.13 -19.89 -7.39
N ASN A 249 10.00 -18.68 -7.94
CA ASN A 249 10.44 -18.37 -9.30
C ASN A 249 11.96 -18.26 -9.39
N VAL A 250 12.65 -17.76 -8.35
CA VAL A 250 14.12 -17.83 -8.27
C VAL A 250 14.59 -19.29 -8.43
N GLU A 251 13.97 -20.23 -7.71
CA GLU A 251 14.31 -21.66 -7.84
C GLU A 251 14.00 -22.22 -9.22
N ALA A 252 12.82 -21.90 -9.77
CA ALA A 252 12.42 -22.36 -11.09
C ALA A 252 13.39 -21.86 -12.18
N LEU A 253 13.77 -20.59 -12.11
CA LEU A 253 14.72 -19.98 -13.04
C LEU A 253 16.11 -20.61 -12.89
N ALA A 254 16.60 -20.81 -11.66
CA ALA A 254 17.88 -21.46 -11.42
C ALA A 254 17.94 -22.87 -12.01
N ARG A 255 16.87 -23.66 -11.86
CA ARG A 255 16.75 -25.00 -12.47
C ARG A 255 16.74 -24.92 -13.99
N LEU A 256 16.03 -23.94 -14.57
CA LEU A 256 15.96 -23.74 -16.01
C LEU A 256 17.32 -23.35 -16.61
N VAL A 257 18.05 -22.45 -15.97
CA VAL A 257 19.39 -22.04 -16.41
C VAL A 257 20.34 -23.23 -16.42
N LYS A 258 20.38 -24.01 -15.33
CA LYS A 258 21.21 -25.23 -15.25
C LYS A 258 20.86 -26.24 -16.34
N ALA A 259 19.56 -26.49 -16.55
CA ALA A 259 19.10 -27.40 -17.59
C ALA A 259 19.47 -26.91 -19.01
N LEU A 260 19.42 -25.61 -19.28
CA LEU A 260 19.84 -25.02 -20.56
C LEU A 260 21.35 -25.13 -20.78
N ALA A 261 22.15 -24.81 -19.76
CA ALA A 261 23.60 -24.95 -19.82
C ALA A 261 24.00 -26.41 -20.09
N GLU A 262 23.44 -27.37 -19.35
CA GLU A 262 23.76 -28.79 -19.49
C GLU A 262 23.29 -29.40 -20.81
N LYS A 263 22.03 -29.14 -21.23
CA LYS A 263 21.43 -29.82 -22.39
C LYS A 263 21.74 -29.15 -23.73
N LYS A 264 22.07 -27.86 -23.72
CA LYS A 264 22.34 -27.08 -24.95
C LYS A 264 23.79 -26.61 -25.04
N GLY A 265 24.62 -26.88 -24.02
CA GLY A 265 26.02 -26.46 -24.00
C GLY A 265 26.19 -24.94 -24.02
N LEU A 266 25.18 -24.21 -23.53
CA LEU A 266 25.17 -22.75 -23.51
C LEU A 266 26.06 -22.23 -22.38
N SER A 267 26.66 -21.06 -22.59
CA SER A 267 27.30 -20.35 -21.48
C SER A 267 26.25 -19.92 -20.45
N GLU A 268 26.68 -19.72 -19.20
CA GLU A 268 25.81 -19.30 -18.09
C GLU A 268 25.00 -18.05 -18.40
N LYS A 269 25.61 -17.06 -19.08
CA LYS A 269 24.94 -15.81 -19.47
C LYS A 269 23.91 -16.01 -20.57
N GLU A 270 24.21 -16.85 -21.57
CA GLU A 270 23.27 -17.18 -22.64
C GLU A 270 22.09 -18.00 -22.11
N ALA A 271 22.37 -18.98 -21.26
CA ALA A 271 21.36 -19.79 -20.59
C ALA A 271 20.44 -18.93 -19.73
N LEU A 272 20.99 -17.95 -18.99
CA LEU A 272 20.21 -17.00 -18.20
C LEU A 272 19.28 -16.13 -19.07
N SER A 273 19.82 -15.52 -20.12
CA SER A 273 19.01 -14.67 -21.01
C SER A 273 17.85 -15.43 -21.65
N ILE A 274 18.10 -16.67 -22.09
CA ILE A 274 17.05 -17.54 -22.64
C ILE A 274 16.07 -17.98 -21.56
N ALA A 275 16.55 -18.37 -20.37
CA ALA A 275 15.70 -18.75 -19.26
C ALA A 275 14.74 -17.63 -18.85
N VAL A 276 15.22 -16.39 -18.81
CA VAL A 276 14.41 -15.20 -18.52
C VAL A 276 13.28 -15.05 -19.53
N ARG A 277 13.58 -15.10 -20.82
CA ARG A 277 12.57 -15.00 -21.89
C ARG A 277 11.55 -16.12 -21.83
N LEU A 278 12.01 -17.37 -21.67
CA LEU A 278 11.15 -18.54 -21.56
C LEU A 278 10.27 -18.47 -20.32
N ASN A 279 10.81 -18.00 -19.20
CA ASN A 279 10.04 -17.82 -17.98
C ASN A 279 8.86 -16.89 -18.27
N LEU A 280 9.11 -15.70 -18.83
CA LEU A 280 8.07 -14.71 -19.18
C LEU A 280 7.07 -15.16 -20.27
N GLY A 281 7.21 -16.37 -20.83
CA GLY A 281 6.32 -16.87 -21.88
C GLY A 281 6.65 -16.34 -23.28
N GLY A 282 7.82 -15.72 -23.46
CA GLY A 282 8.31 -15.24 -24.74
C GLY A 282 8.95 -16.36 -25.56
N LEU A 283 8.13 -17.07 -26.34
CA LEU A 283 8.57 -17.80 -27.53
C LEU A 283 8.26 -16.96 -28.78
#